data_AF-A0A1S2YMD7-F1
#
_entry.id   AF-A0A1S2YMD7-F1
#
_cell.length_a   1.000
_cell.length_b   1.000
_cell.length_c   1.000
_cell.angle_alpha   90.00
_cell.angle_beta   90.00
_cell.angle_gamma   90.00
#
_symmetry.space_group_name_H-M   'P 1'
#
loop_
_entity.id
_entity.type
_entity.pdbx_description
1 polymer ?
#
loop_
_entity_poly.entity_id
_entity_poly.type
_entity_poly.pdbx_seq_one_letter_code
_entity_poly.pdbx_strand_id
1 'polypeptide(L)'
;MSKTNTTQTSCSTSLLDLLTEMKKQSNTEQQTNFQPKSPSNFSSECWFDDACILDMDYFVKTLSGIKAKGVRADLIGSIITHYASKWLPDLSTEKGLTQFEESSPESVTASWMKKRFFVETLVNVLPPEKDSIPCNFLLRLLRTANMVNVDVTYKQELEKRVSWQLDQASLKELVIPSFSHTCGTLLDVELVIRLVKRFVSLDNEGAKSGAALVKVAKLVDCYLAEAAVDANLSLSEFVTLAGVLPSHARATDDGLYRAIDTYLKAHSNVSKQERKGLCRLIDCRKLTQEASLHAAQNERFPVRAVIQVLLSEQTKLNRHNNHQMDWSGSIMSITRSPTNGFGLEAVPTARCLSKREMNIQQMEIKKLKEDVHRLQSQCNTMQVQMERMVEKKKGFFKWSKRFSVNGFGKGDAGVVVERRGGGGEEGEDGDHVEFGGRQTPATTSDMKTRLVNVKGRTPNKWRKSMS
;
A
#
# COMPACT_ATOMS: atom_id res chain seq x y z
N MET A 1 -22.30 -52.93 -28.48
CA MET A 1 -20.88 -52.57 -28.67
C MET A 1 -20.83 -51.37 -29.60
N SER A 2 -20.44 -50.20 -29.11
CA SER A 2 -19.89 -49.08 -29.89
C SER A 2 -19.32 -48.06 -28.91
N LYS A 3 -18.00 -47.98 -28.81
CA LYS A 3 -17.25 -46.98 -28.05
C LYS A 3 -17.00 -45.78 -28.96
N THR A 4 -17.43 -44.60 -28.58
CA THR A 4 -17.00 -43.35 -29.20
C THR A 4 -15.95 -42.69 -28.31
N ASN A 5 -14.70 -42.71 -28.76
CA ASN A 5 -13.57 -42.02 -28.13
C ASN A 5 -13.66 -40.51 -28.42
N THR A 6 -13.81 -39.70 -27.37
CA THR A 6 -13.61 -38.26 -27.43
C THR A 6 -12.14 -37.96 -27.13
N THR A 7 -11.37 -37.60 -28.15
CA THR A 7 -10.01 -37.07 -27.99
C THR A 7 -10.09 -35.62 -27.51
N GLN A 8 -9.79 -35.42 -26.24
CA GLN A 8 -9.59 -34.12 -25.61
C GLN A 8 -8.13 -33.70 -25.85
N THR A 9 -7.87 -32.85 -26.85
CA THR A 9 -6.54 -32.26 -27.06
C THR A 9 -6.35 -31.09 -26.09
N SER A 10 -5.64 -31.33 -24.99
CA SER A 10 -5.14 -30.28 -24.10
C SER A 10 -3.96 -29.58 -24.78
N CYS A 11 -4.15 -28.32 -25.19
CA CYS A 11 -3.06 -27.50 -25.69
C CYS A 11 -2.42 -26.75 -24.51
N SER A 12 -1.46 -27.39 -23.85
CA SER A 12 -0.62 -26.75 -22.82
C SER A 12 0.67 -26.26 -23.46
N THR A 13 0.59 -25.18 -24.24
CA THR A 13 1.79 -24.52 -24.79
C THR A 13 2.36 -23.60 -23.70
N SER A 14 3.62 -23.80 -23.32
CA SER A 14 4.27 -22.98 -22.30
C SER A 14 4.54 -21.57 -22.84
N LEU A 15 4.54 -20.55 -21.96
CA LEU A 15 4.95 -19.18 -22.30
C LEU A 15 6.36 -19.18 -22.94
N LEU A 16 7.23 -20.07 -22.46
CA LEU A 16 8.57 -20.26 -23.01
C LEU A 16 8.54 -20.78 -24.46
N ASP A 17 7.60 -21.67 -24.80
CA ASP A 17 7.48 -22.19 -26.17
C ASP A 17 6.99 -21.09 -27.12
N LEU A 18 6.07 -20.23 -26.67
CA LEU A 18 5.61 -19.08 -27.46
C LEU A 18 6.71 -18.04 -27.65
N LEU A 19 7.49 -17.73 -26.60
CA LEU A 19 8.64 -16.82 -26.72
C LEU A 19 9.74 -17.39 -27.62
N THR A 20 9.94 -18.71 -27.58
CA THR A 20 10.93 -19.40 -28.42
C THR A 20 10.48 -19.41 -29.88
N GLU A 21 9.19 -19.61 -30.14
CA GLU A 21 8.62 -19.54 -31.49
C GLU A 21 8.68 -18.12 -32.06
N MET A 22 8.45 -17.09 -31.24
CA MET A 22 8.66 -15.68 -31.61
C MET A 22 10.12 -15.41 -32.01
N LYS A 23 11.09 -15.95 -31.25
CA LYS A 23 12.52 -15.82 -31.54
C LYS A 23 12.95 -16.61 -32.79
N LYS A 24 12.25 -17.70 -33.10
CA LYS A 24 12.54 -18.54 -34.28
C LYS A 24 12.05 -17.88 -35.56
N GLN A 25 10.87 -17.26 -35.53
CA GLN A 25 10.29 -16.60 -36.69
C GLN A 25 10.98 -15.26 -37.00
N SER A 26 11.47 -14.52 -35.99
CA SER A 26 12.31 -13.33 -36.21
C SER A 26 13.62 -13.63 -36.95
N ASN A 27 14.13 -14.86 -36.86
CA ASN A 27 15.37 -15.28 -37.53
C ASN A 27 15.15 -15.84 -38.95
N THR A 28 13.90 -15.96 -39.43
CA THR A 28 13.62 -16.64 -40.71
C THR A 28 13.52 -15.69 -41.91
N GLU A 29 13.47 -14.37 -41.68
CA GLU A 29 13.43 -13.35 -42.75
C GLU A 29 14.70 -12.50 -42.81
N GLN A 30 15.87 -13.13 -42.93
CA GLN A 30 17.10 -12.44 -43.35
C GLN A 30 18.15 -13.48 -43.77
N GLN A 31 18.12 -13.87 -45.04
CA GLN A 31 19.20 -14.65 -45.65
C GLN A 31 19.89 -13.81 -46.72
N THR A 32 20.73 -12.88 -46.27
CA THR A 32 21.81 -12.30 -47.07
C THR A 32 23.13 -12.40 -46.28
N ASN A 33 23.82 -13.51 -46.54
CA ASN A 33 25.24 -13.80 -46.40
C ASN A 33 26.13 -12.78 -45.63
N PHE A 34 26.45 -13.06 -44.36
CA PHE A 34 27.71 -12.65 -43.72
C PHE A 34 28.16 -13.69 -42.65
N GLN A 35 29.48 -13.87 -42.55
CA GLN A 35 30.20 -14.89 -41.77
C GLN A 35 29.96 -14.88 -40.24
N PRO A 36 30.24 -16.00 -39.53
CA PRO A 36 29.83 -16.18 -38.14
C PRO A 36 30.78 -15.45 -37.17
N LYS A 37 30.24 -14.54 -36.36
CA LYS A 37 30.90 -14.04 -35.14
C LYS A 37 30.31 -14.77 -33.91
N SER A 38 31.19 -15.05 -32.95
CA SER A 38 30.97 -15.75 -31.68
C SER A 38 29.87 -15.13 -30.81
N PRO A 39 29.32 -15.85 -29.81
CA PRO A 39 28.19 -15.38 -29.01
C PRO A 39 28.69 -14.37 -27.98
N SER A 40 28.88 -13.12 -28.40
CA SER A 40 28.97 -11.99 -27.48
C SER A 40 27.57 -11.57 -27.08
N ASN A 41 27.37 -11.43 -25.77
CA ASN A 41 26.24 -10.82 -25.08
C ASN A 41 25.39 -9.90 -25.99
N PHE A 42 24.08 -10.14 -26.06
CA PHE A 42 23.08 -9.17 -26.52
C PHE A 42 23.17 -7.94 -25.61
N SER A 43 24.13 -7.06 -25.86
CA SER A 43 24.25 -5.75 -25.27
C SER A 43 23.10 -4.92 -25.83
N SER A 44 22.13 -4.61 -24.98
CA SER A 44 21.21 -3.46 -25.00
C SER A 44 21.21 -2.66 -26.32
N GLU A 45 20.76 -3.27 -27.42
CA GLU A 45 20.90 -2.71 -28.75
C GLU A 45 19.65 -1.92 -29.13
N CYS A 46 19.87 -0.62 -29.26
CA CYS A 46 19.15 0.38 -30.05
C CYS A 46 17.65 0.60 -29.77
N TRP A 47 17.39 1.65 -29.00
CA TRP A 47 16.12 2.36 -28.88
C TRP A 47 15.79 3.03 -30.24
N PHE A 48 14.60 2.73 -30.78
CA PHE A 48 13.89 3.49 -31.82
C PHE A 48 14.61 3.77 -33.16
N ASP A 49 15.26 2.78 -33.78
CA ASP A 49 15.52 2.83 -35.23
C ASP A 49 14.26 2.44 -36.04
N ASP A 50 14.26 2.64 -37.36
CA ASP A 50 13.19 2.15 -38.26
C ASP A 50 12.96 0.63 -38.11
N ALA A 51 13.99 -0.10 -37.67
CA ALA A 51 13.92 -1.50 -37.27
C ALA A 51 12.94 -1.76 -36.10
N CYS A 52 12.78 -0.81 -35.17
CA CYS A 52 11.85 -0.93 -34.05
C CYS A 52 10.38 -0.78 -34.49
N ILE A 53 10.12 0.06 -35.49
CA ILE A 53 8.77 0.20 -36.07
C ILE A 53 8.41 -1.08 -36.81
N LEU A 54 9.35 -1.62 -37.60
CA LEU A 54 9.18 -2.90 -38.28
C LEU A 54 8.99 -4.07 -37.29
N ASP A 55 9.71 -4.07 -36.16
CA ASP A 55 9.51 -5.04 -35.08
C ASP A 55 8.11 -4.91 -34.46
N MET A 56 7.57 -3.70 -34.33
CA MET A 56 6.22 -3.49 -33.81
C MET A 56 5.16 -4.04 -34.77
N ASP A 57 5.25 -3.77 -36.07
CA ASP A 57 4.32 -4.32 -37.07
C ASP A 57 4.37 -5.84 -37.11
N TYR A 58 5.58 -6.40 -37.04
CA TYR A 58 5.80 -7.84 -36.94
C TYR A 58 5.19 -8.43 -35.66
N PHE A 59 5.36 -7.74 -34.53
CA PHE A 59 4.76 -8.12 -33.25
C PHE A 59 3.22 -8.12 -33.34
N VAL A 60 2.60 -7.08 -33.91
CA VAL A 60 1.14 -6.99 -34.08
C VAL A 60 0.60 -8.12 -34.97
N LYS A 61 1.28 -8.43 -36.08
CA LYS A 61 0.93 -9.56 -36.97
C LYS A 61 1.04 -10.89 -36.25
N THR A 62 2.13 -11.11 -35.53
CA THR A 62 2.36 -12.33 -34.74
C THR A 62 1.29 -12.49 -33.66
N LEU A 63 0.97 -11.42 -32.93
CA LEU A 63 -0.06 -11.40 -31.91
C LEU A 63 -1.45 -11.72 -32.49
N SER A 64 -1.74 -11.22 -33.69
CA SER A 64 -2.99 -11.54 -34.41
C SER A 64 -3.06 -13.02 -34.78
N GLY A 65 -1.96 -13.62 -35.22
CA GLY A 65 -1.85 -15.07 -35.44
C GLY A 65 -2.02 -15.89 -34.16
N ILE A 66 -1.46 -15.43 -33.04
CA ILE A 66 -1.62 -16.05 -31.71
C ILE A 66 -3.09 -15.99 -31.26
N LYS A 67 -3.75 -14.83 -31.43
CA LYS A 67 -5.19 -14.66 -31.16
C LYS A 67 -6.04 -15.61 -31.99
N ALA A 68 -5.76 -15.75 -33.28
CA ALA A 68 -6.49 -16.65 -34.18
C ALA A 68 -6.39 -18.14 -33.78
N LYS A 69 -5.32 -18.52 -33.07
CA LYS A 69 -5.14 -19.87 -32.52
C LYS A 69 -5.93 -20.12 -31.23
N GLY A 70 -6.71 -19.15 -30.75
CA GLY A 70 -7.53 -19.29 -29.54
C GLY A 70 -6.74 -19.26 -28.23
N VAL A 71 -5.56 -18.63 -28.22
CA VAL A 71 -4.77 -18.48 -27.01
C VAL A 71 -5.50 -17.62 -25.99
N ARG A 72 -5.43 -17.99 -24.70
CA ARG A 72 -6.12 -17.30 -23.61
C ARG A 72 -5.66 -15.84 -23.49
N ALA A 73 -6.60 -14.95 -23.18
CA ALA A 73 -6.38 -13.50 -23.11
C ALA A 73 -5.33 -13.08 -22.07
N ASP A 74 -5.22 -13.80 -20.95
CA ASP A 74 -4.21 -13.56 -19.90
C ASP A 74 -2.78 -13.88 -20.38
N LEU A 75 -2.62 -14.91 -21.22
CA LEU A 75 -1.32 -15.23 -21.82
C LEU A 75 -0.94 -14.21 -22.88
N ILE A 76 -1.90 -13.79 -23.72
CA ILE A 76 -1.72 -12.70 -24.67
C ILE A 76 -1.32 -11.42 -23.93
N GLY A 77 -2.00 -11.11 -22.82
CA GLY A 77 -1.69 -9.95 -22.02
C GLY A 77 -0.31 -10.00 -21.35
N SER A 78 0.13 -11.20 -20.95
CA SER A 78 1.49 -11.43 -20.44
C SER A 78 2.55 -11.19 -21.53
N ILE A 79 2.31 -11.67 -22.75
CA ILE A 79 3.19 -11.43 -23.91
C ILE A 79 3.30 -9.93 -24.20
N ILE A 80 2.16 -9.22 -24.25
CA ILE A 80 2.14 -7.77 -24.47
C ILE A 80 2.87 -7.03 -23.35
N THR A 81 2.62 -7.39 -22.09
CA THR A 81 3.27 -6.75 -20.94
C THR A 81 4.78 -6.94 -21.01
N HIS A 82 5.26 -8.15 -21.30
CA HIS A 82 6.68 -8.45 -21.44
C HIS A 82 7.32 -7.71 -22.62
N TYR A 83 6.68 -7.72 -23.79
CA TYR A 83 7.14 -6.99 -24.96
C TYR A 83 7.20 -5.47 -24.67
N ALA A 84 6.16 -4.91 -24.09
CA ALA A 84 6.09 -3.50 -23.73
C ALA A 84 7.16 -3.10 -22.71
N SER A 85 7.43 -3.91 -21.69
CA SER A 85 8.48 -3.64 -20.69
C SER A 85 9.89 -3.71 -21.27
N LYS A 86 10.11 -4.49 -22.34
CA LYS A 86 11.39 -4.54 -23.06
C LYS A 86 11.66 -3.22 -23.78
N TRP A 87 10.64 -2.64 -24.41
CA TRP A 87 10.76 -1.45 -25.25
C TRP A 87 10.50 -0.13 -24.51
N LEU A 88 9.74 -0.19 -23.41
CA LEU A 88 9.48 0.94 -22.51
C LEU A 88 9.84 0.52 -21.07
N PRO A 89 11.07 0.82 -20.61
CA PRO A 89 11.50 0.53 -19.24
C PRO A 89 10.58 1.15 -18.16
N ASP A 90 9.94 2.29 -18.46
CA ASP A 90 8.93 2.94 -17.59
C ASP A 90 7.75 2.01 -17.24
N LEU A 91 7.50 0.99 -18.07
CA LEU A 91 6.45 -0.02 -17.88
C LEU A 91 6.95 -1.25 -17.12
N SER A 92 8.25 -1.34 -16.79
CA SER A 92 8.83 -2.43 -16.01
C SER A 92 8.64 -2.22 -14.50
N THR A 93 8.55 -3.32 -13.75
CA THR A 93 8.36 -3.30 -12.28
C THR A 93 9.69 -3.13 -11.55
N GLU A 94 10.76 -3.62 -12.17
CA GLU A 94 12.13 -3.58 -11.68
C GLU A 94 12.72 -2.20 -12.02
N LYS A 95 13.14 -1.44 -11.00
CA LYS A 95 14.05 -0.31 -11.20
C LYS A 95 15.44 -0.88 -11.51
N GLY A 96 15.63 -1.37 -12.72
CA GLY A 96 16.97 -1.39 -13.30
C GLY A 96 17.41 0.07 -13.40
N LEU A 97 18.53 0.42 -12.76
CA LEU A 97 19.27 1.64 -13.08
C LEU A 97 19.78 1.48 -14.53
N THR A 98 18.91 1.60 -15.52
CA THR A 98 19.35 1.83 -16.89
C THR A 98 19.59 3.32 -16.98
N GLN A 99 20.82 3.68 -16.67
CA GLN A 99 21.45 4.93 -17.03
C GLN A 99 21.08 5.23 -18.50
N PHE A 100 20.54 6.42 -18.73
CA PHE A 100 20.31 6.94 -20.08
C PHE A 100 21.65 6.97 -20.80
N GLU A 101 21.97 5.95 -21.60
CA GLU A 101 22.93 6.11 -22.67
C GLU A 101 22.19 6.74 -23.84
N GLU A 102 22.51 8.01 -24.04
CA GLU A 102 22.07 8.85 -25.14
C GLU A 102 22.59 8.24 -26.45
N SER A 103 21.78 7.39 -27.09
CA SER A 103 22.09 6.86 -28.41
C SER A 103 21.64 7.87 -29.49
N SER A 104 22.62 8.39 -30.24
CA SER A 104 22.49 9.01 -31.58
C SER A 104 21.71 10.34 -31.66
N PRO A 105 21.99 11.26 -32.61
CA PRO A 105 21.37 12.58 -32.68
C PRO A 105 19.98 12.48 -33.33
N GLU A 106 19.05 11.79 -32.69
CA GLU A 106 17.65 11.86 -33.07
C GLU A 106 17.00 13.07 -32.39
N SER A 107 16.19 13.82 -33.14
CA SER A 107 15.43 14.95 -32.57
C SER A 107 14.56 14.47 -31.42
N VAL A 108 14.59 15.17 -30.28
CA VAL A 108 13.73 14.92 -29.11
C VAL A 108 12.26 14.74 -29.51
N THR A 109 11.81 15.51 -30.51
CA THR A 109 10.45 15.44 -31.04
C THR A 109 10.17 14.12 -31.76
N ALA A 110 11.12 13.60 -32.54
CA ALA A 110 10.95 12.33 -33.27
C ALA A 110 10.87 11.16 -32.29
N SER A 111 11.79 11.12 -31.33
CA SER A 111 11.79 10.16 -30.21
C SER A 111 10.46 10.18 -29.42
N TRP A 112 9.94 11.38 -29.14
CA TRP A 112 8.63 11.57 -28.51
C TRP A 112 7.47 11.03 -29.35
N MET A 113 7.43 11.34 -30.66
CA MET A 113 6.38 10.86 -31.57
C MET A 113 6.42 9.34 -31.71
N LYS A 114 7.61 8.73 -31.76
CA LYS A 114 7.74 7.27 -31.81
C LYS A 114 7.25 6.62 -30.52
N LYS A 115 7.58 7.17 -29.35
CA LYS A 115 7.05 6.71 -28.05
C LYS A 115 5.53 6.81 -28.00
N ARG A 116 4.97 7.90 -28.54
CA ARG A 116 3.52 8.09 -28.68
C ARG A 116 2.88 7.01 -29.55
N PHE A 117 3.40 6.80 -30.76
CA PHE A 117 2.92 5.77 -31.68
C PHE A 117 2.95 4.37 -31.05
N PHE A 118 4.02 4.05 -30.34
CA PHE A 118 4.15 2.77 -29.65
C PHE A 118 3.08 2.58 -28.58
N VAL A 119 2.82 3.60 -27.75
CA VAL A 119 1.76 3.55 -26.72
C VAL A 119 0.38 3.40 -27.36
N GLU A 120 0.07 4.16 -28.41
CA GLU A 120 -1.22 4.07 -29.13
C GLU A 120 -1.43 2.67 -29.72
N THR A 121 -0.38 2.10 -30.32
CA THR A 121 -0.41 0.75 -30.89
C THR A 121 -0.57 -0.32 -29.80
N LEU A 122 0.11 -0.18 -28.66
CA LEU A 122 -0.07 -1.07 -27.52
C LEU A 122 -1.52 -1.09 -27.04
N VAL A 123 -2.14 0.09 -26.87
CA VAL A 123 -3.54 0.20 -26.42
C VAL A 123 -4.48 -0.52 -27.40
N ASN A 124 -4.25 -0.40 -28.71
CA ASN A 124 -5.05 -1.07 -29.75
C ASN A 124 -4.96 -2.60 -29.70
N VAL A 125 -3.84 -3.17 -29.25
CA VAL A 125 -3.67 -4.63 -29.22
C VAL A 125 -4.06 -5.29 -27.89
N LEU A 126 -4.35 -4.51 -26.85
CA LEU A 126 -4.72 -5.03 -25.53
C LEU A 126 -5.97 -5.92 -25.61
N PRO A 127 -5.95 -7.13 -25.00
CA PRO A 127 -7.12 -8.02 -24.96
C PRO A 127 -8.29 -7.33 -24.24
N PRO A 128 -9.53 -7.37 -24.76
CA PRO A 128 -10.67 -6.69 -24.14
C PRO A 128 -11.13 -7.32 -22.82
N GLU A 129 -10.73 -8.56 -22.54
CA GLU A 129 -11.16 -9.32 -21.38
C GLU A 129 -10.64 -8.71 -20.07
N LYS A 130 -11.49 -8.74 -19.04
CA LYS A 130 -11.12 -8.33 -17.68
C LYS A 130 -9.97 -9.19 -17.15
N ASP A 131 -9.09 -8.59 -16.35
CA ASP A 131 -7.97 -9.25 -15.68
C ASP A 131 -6.94 -9.89 -16.64
N SER A 132 -7.05 -9.65 -17.96
CA SER A 132 -6.07 -10.08 -18.96
C SER A 132 -4.74 -9.33 -18.87
N ILE A 133 -4.79 -8.08 -18.38
CA ILE A 133 -3.65 -7.20 -18.19
C ILE A 133 -3.63 -6.71 -16.74
N PRO A 134 -2.50 -6.83 -16.01
CA PRO A 134 -2.41 -6.35 -14.63
C PRO A 134 -2.73 -4.86 -14.48
N CYS A 135 -3.51 -4.48 -13.46
CA CYS A 135 -3.91 -3.08 -13.23
C CYS A 135 -2.73 -2.12 -13.08
N ASN A 136 -1.67 -2.54 -12.37
CA ASN A 136 -0.45 -1.74 -12.20
C ASN A 136 0.30 -1.52 -13.52
N PHE A 137 0.23 -2.45 -14.47
CA PHE A 137 0.76 -2.22 -15.81
C PHE A 137 -0.08 -1.18 -16.57
N LEU A 138 -1.41 -1.28 -16.52
CA LEU A 138 -2.27 -0.29 -17.15
C LEU A 138 -2.07 1.12 -16.57
N LEU A 139 -1.85 1.25 -15.26
CA LEU A 139 -1.57 2.53 -14.62
C LEU A 139 -0.22 3.13 -15.08
N ARG A 140 0.82 2.30 -15.23
CA ARG A 140 2.09 2.74 -15.82
C ARG A 140 1.92 3.16 -17.28
N LEU A 141 1.17 2.38 -18.06
CA LEU A 141 0.86 2.71 -19.44
C LEU A 141 0.05 4.00 -19.55
N LEU A 142 -0.90 4.24 -18.65
CA LEU A 142 -1.68 5.47 -18.55
C LEU A 142 -0.82 6.68 -18.16
N ARG A 143 0.12 6.51 -17.21
CA ARG A 143 1.12 7.54 -16.89
C ARG A 143 1.93 7.89 -18.14
N THR A 144 2.45 6.89 -18.86
CA THR A 144 3.22 7.13 -20.09
C THR A 144 2.36 7.78 -21.17
N ALA A 145 1.11 7.35 -21.34
CA ALA A 145 0.15 7.90 -22.28
C ALA A 145 -0.17 9.39 -22.01
N ASN A 146 -0.30 9.77 -20.74
CA ASN A 146 -0.47 11.16 -20.33
C ASN A 146 0.79 11.98 -20.57
N MET A 147 1.96 11.42 -20.25
CA MET A 147 3.25 12.05 -20.52
C MET A 147 3.39 12.38 -22.00
N VAL A 148 3.25 11.39 -22.90
CA VAL A 148 3.38 11.59 -24.36
C VAL A 148 2.17 12.27 -25.02
N ASN A 149 1.16 12.61 -24.22
CA ASN A 149 -0.09 13.23 -24.62
C ASN A 149 -0.82 12.51 -25.77
N VAL A 150 -1.02 11.18 -25.69
CA VAL A 150 -1.79 10.42 -26.69
C VAL A 150 -3.21 10.96 -26.87
N ASP A 151 -3.88 10.57 -27.95
CA ASP A 151 -5.26 10.99 -28.21
C ASP A 151 -6.21 10.60 -27.07
N VAL A 152 -7.26 11.41 -26.87
CA VAL A 152 -8.25 11.23 -25.79
C VAL A 152 -8.92 9.86 -25.87
N THR A 153 -9.13 9.30 -27.07
CA THR A 153 -9.71 7.96 -27.25
C THR A 153 -8.89 6.87 -26.56
N TYR A 154 -7.56 6.88 -26.72
CA TYR A 154 -6.66 5.94 -26.05
C TYR A 154 -6.62 6.14 -24.54
N LYS A 155 -6.63 7.40 -24.07
CA LYS A 155 -6.72 7.71 -22.63
C LYS A 155 -8.02 7.16 -22.02
N GLN A 156 -9.15 7.36 -22.69
CA GLN A 156 -10.45 6.88 -22.23
C GLN A 156 -10.53 5.36 -22.17
N GLU A 157 -9.96 4.66 -23.16
CA GLU A 157 -9.92 3.19 -23.16
C GLU A 157 -9.05 2.65 -22.02
N LEU A 158 -7.90 3.28 -21.75
CA LEU A 158 -7.07 2.94 -20.58
C LEU A 158 -7.78 3.24 -19.26
N GLU A 159 -8.39 4.42 -19.12
CA GLU A 159 -9.18 4.80 -17.94
C GLU A 159 -10.29 3.78 -17.69
N LYS A 160 -11.05 3.39 -18.72
CA LYS A 160 -12.13 2.39 -18.63
C LYS A 160 -11.61 1.06 -18.07
N ARG A 161 -10.48 0.57 -18.59
CA ARG A 161 -9.89 -0.70 -18.16
C ARG A 161 -9.35 -0.61 -16.73
N VAL A 162 -8.65 0.46 -16.39
CA VAL A 162 -8.16 0.71 -15.01
C VAL A 162 -9.33 0.78 -14.03
N SER A 163 -10.37 1.54 -14.35
CA SER A 163 -11.57 1.65 -13.53
C SER A 163 -12.29 0.32 -13.32
N TRP A 164 -12.16 -0.65 -14.22
CA TRP A 164 -12.76 -1.97 -14.01
C TRP A 164 -12.05 -2.76 -12.90
N GLN A 165 -10.76 -2.54 -12.68
CA GLN A 165 -9.94 -3.36 -11.77
C GLN A 165 -9.15 -2.51 -10.77
N LEU A 166 -9.69 -1.35 -10.43
CA LEU A 166 -9.06 -0.39 -9.51
C LEU A 166 -8.80 -0.99 -8.12
N ASP A 167 -9.54 -2.02 -7.72
CA ASP A 167 -9.34 -2.77 -6.48
C ASP A 167 -8.02 -3.58 -6.44
N GLN A 168 -7.36 -3.74 -7.58
CA GLN A 168 -6.05 -4.38 -7.74
C GLN A 168 -4.90 -3.38 -7.88
N ALA A 169 -5.20 -2.07 -7.89
CA ALA A 169 -4.20 -1.04 -8.02
C ALA A 169 -3.38 -0.88 -6.74
N SER A 170 -2.09 -0.59 -6.91
CA SER A 170 -1.24 -0.12 -5.82
C SER A 170 -1.20 1.40 -5.77
N LEU A 171 -1.03 1.96 -4.56
CA LEU A 171 -0.88 3.40 -4.37
C LEU A 171 0.25 3.97 -5.23
N LYS A 172 1.40 3.29 -5.27
CA LYS A 172 2.60 3.70 -6.02
C LYS A 172 2.30 3.98 -7.49
N GLU A 173 1.51 3.12 -8.13
CA GLU A 173 1.20 3.27 -9.55
C GLU A 173 0.00 4.20 -9.80
N LEU A 174 -0.88 4.41 -8.81
CA LEU A 174 -1.99 5.36 -8.89
C LEU A 174 -1.55 6.83 -8.78
N VAL A 175 -0.41 7.10 -8.13
CA VAL A 175 0.18 8.44 -7.98
C VAL A 175 0.78 8.89 -9.33
N ILE A 176 -0.07 9.33 -10.25
CA ILE A 176 0.31 9.78 -11.60
C ILE A 176 0.58 11.30 -11.57
N PRO A 177 1.77 11.76 -12.03
CA PRO A 177 2.06 13.19 -12.10
C PRO A 177 1.13 13.93 -13.06
N SER A 178 0.88 15.21 -12.77
CA SER A 178 0.26 16.10 -13.74
C SER A 178 1.29 16.49 -14.82
N PHE A 179 0.97 16.24 -16.08
CA PHE A 179 1.81 16.63 -17.23
C PHE A 179 1.30 17.90 -17.93
N SER A 180 0.32 18.59 -17.33
CA SER A 180 -0.21 19.83 -17.88
C SER A 180 0.65 21.02 -17.46
N HIS A 181 1.06 21.83 -18.44
CA HIS A 181 1.85 23.05 -18.23
C HIS A 181 1.05 24.20 -17.60
N THR A 182 -0.27 24.07 -17.51
CA THR A 182 -1.17 25.05 -16.87
C THR A 182 -1.58 24.66 -15.45
N CYS A 183 -1.21 23.46 -15.01
CA CYS A 183 -1.63 22.91 -13.73
C CYS A 183 -0.58 23.18 -12.66
N GLY A 184 -1.01 23.75 -11.52
CA GLY A 184 -0.13 23.97 -10.37
C GLY A 184 0.09 22.73 -9.51
N THR A 185 -0.73 21.67 -9.66
CA THR A 185 -0.63 20.47 -8.83
C THR A 185 0.42 19.51 -9.34
N LEU A 186 1.06 18.79 -8.43
CA LEU A 186 2.04 17.75 -8.72
C LEU A 186 1.39 16.49 -9.28
N LEU A 187 0.16 16.19 -8.87
CA LEU A 187 -0.58 14.98 -9.22
C LEU A 187 -1.83 15.30 -10.04
N ASP A 188 -2.18 14.38 -10.94
CA ASP A 188 -3.43 14.42 -11.71
C ASP A 188 -4.60 13.87 -10.86
N VAL A 189 -5.08 14.69 -9.93
CA VAL A 189 -6.20 14.33 -9.03
C VAL A 189 -7.51 14.18 -9.81
N GLU A 190 -7.72 14.97 -10.86
CA GLU A 190 -8.89 14.84 -11.72
C GLU A 190 -8.96 13.47 -12.39
N LEU A 191 -7.83 12.91 -12.83
CA LEU A 191 -7.76 11.55 -13.34
C LEU A 191 -8.25 10.54 -12.31
N VAL A 192 -7.76 10.62 -11.07
CA VAL A 192 -8.19 9.70 -10.01
C VAL A 192 -9.67 9.86 -9.71
N ILE A 193 -10.20 11.09 -9.72
CA ILE A 193 -11.66 11.34 -9.60
C ILE A 193 -12.42 10.62 -10.73
N ARG A 194 -11.98 10.73 -11.99
CA ARG A 194 -12.62 10.03 -13.11
C ARG A 194 -12.55 8.51 -12.95
N LEU A 195 -11.40 7.99 -12.54
CA LEU A 195 -11.20 6.55 -12.35
C LEU A 195 -12.12 5.97 -11.28
N VAL A 196 -12.20 6.64 -10.13
CA VAL A 196 -13.04 6.21 -8.99
C VAL A 196 -14.52 6.36 -9.32
N LYS A 197 -14.94 7.46 -9.97
CA LYS A 197 -16.34 7.62 -10.41
C LYS A 197 -16.79 6.48 -11.31
N ARG A 198 -15.98 6.14 -12.33
CA ARG A 198 -16.27 5.01 -13.22
C ARG A 198 -16.29 3.67 -12.45
N PHE A 199 -15.38 3.45 -11.50
CA PHE A 199 -15.39 2.24 -10.67
C PHE A 199 -16.69 2.11 -9.86
N VAL A 200 -17.13 3.19 -9.22
CA VAL A 200 -18.37 3.21 -8.42
C VAL A 200 -19.61 3.04 -9.32
N SER A 201 -19.62 3.62 -10.51
CA SER A 201 -20.70 3.39 -11.49
C SER A 201 -20.86 1.91 -11.85
N LEU A 202 -19.76 1.16 -11.98
CA LEU A 202 -19.79 -0.29 -12.26
C LEU A 202 -20.30 -1.12 -11.07
N ASP A 203 -20.06 -0.68 -9.83
CA ASP A 203 -20.57 -1.35 -8.62
C ASP A 203 -22.10 -1.24 -8.50
N ASN A 204 -22.67 -0.08 -8.85
CA ASN A 204 -24.12 0.13 -8.86
C ASN A 204 -24.87 -0.79 -9.83
N GLU A 205 -24.20 -1.29 -10.87
CA GLU A 205 -24.74 -2.26 -11.83
C GLU A 205 -24.64 -3.71 -11.32
N GLY A 206 -24.19 -3.92 -10.06
CA GLY A 206 -24.01 -5.23 -9.44
C GLY A 206 -22.76 -5.97 -9.92
N ALA A 207 -21.86 -5.30 -10.67
CA ALA A 207 -20.70 -5.93 -11.29
C ALA A 207 -19.49 -6.09 -10.33
N LYS A 208 -19.60 -5.63 -9.07
CA LYS A 208 -18.50 -5.64 -8.09
C LYS A 208 -18.95 -6.20 -6.74
N SER A 209 -17.98 -6.77 -6.03
CA SER A 209 -18.15 -7.23 -4.65
C SER A 209 -17.89 -6.07 -3.68
N GLY A 210 -18.62 -6.02 -2.56
CA GLY A 210 -18.35 -5.06 -1.48
C GLY A 210 -16.89 -5.09 -0.98
N ALA A 211 -16.20 -6.23 -1.10
CA ALA A 211 -14.77 -6.32 -0.78
C ALA A 211 -13.88 -5.47 -1.72
N ALA A 212 -14.22 -5.40 -3.00
CA ALA A 212 -13.50 -4.57 -3.97
C ALA A 212 -13.70 -3.08 -3.65
N LEU A 213 -14.94 -2.70 -3.32
CA LEU A 213 -15.27 -1.33 -2.91
C LEU A 213 -14.50 -0.89 -1.64
N VAL A 214 -14.38 -1.77 -0.64
CA VAL A 214 -13.57 -1.51 0.57
C VAL A 214 -12.08 -1.34 0.25
N LYS A 215 -11.52 -2.15 -0.66
CA LYS A 215 -10.12 -1.99 -1.12
C LYS A 215 -9.90 -0.64 -1.81
N VAL A 216 -10.81 -0.25 -2.70
CA VAL A 216 -10.74 1.04 -3.39
C VAL A 216 -10.89 2.20 -2.40
N ALA A 217 -11.75 2.09 -1.40
CA ALA A 217 -11.88 3.14 -0.38
C ALA A 217 -10.57 3.36 0.40
N LYS A 218 -9.90 2.28 0.81
CA LYS A 218 -8.58 2.37 1.45
C LYS A 218 -7.53 2.97 0.52
N LEU A 219 -7.54 2.59 -0.76
CA LEU A 219 -6.63 3.12 -1.77
C LEU A 219 -6.82 4.63 -1.97
N VAL A 220 -8.08 5.09 -2.07
CA VAL A 220 -8.43 6.50 -2.21
C VAL A 220 -8.05 7.31 -0.98
N ASP A 221 -8.29 6.79 0.23
CA ASP A 221 -7.89 7.46 1.46
C ASP A 221 -6.37 7.59 1.58
N CYS A 222 -5.61 6.58 1.14
CA CYS A 222 -4.16 6.66 1.02
C CYS A 222 -3.72 7.68 -0.04
N TYR A 223 -4.35 7.68 -1.22
CA TYR A 223 -4.06 8.65 -2.28
C TYR A 223 -4.34 10.08 -1.84
N LEU A 224 -5.47 10.33 -1.17
CA LEU A 224 -5.82 11.64 -0.63
C LEU A 224 -4.78 12.13 0.38
N ALA A 225 -4.22 11.23 1.20
CA ALA A 225 -3.16 11.60 2.14
C ALA A 225 -1.85 12.01 1.44
N GLU A 226 -1.50 11.36 0.32
CA GLU A 226 -0.34 11.75 -0.50
C GLU A 226 -0.60 13.07 -1.24
N ALA A 227 -1.76 13.21 -1.88
CA ALA A 227 -2.14 14.41 -2.61
C ALA A 227 -2.27 15.64 -1.69
N ALA A 228 -2.71 15.45 -0.45
CA ALA A 228 -2.88 16.52 0.52
C ALA A 228 -1.58 17.20 0.98
N VAL A 229 -0.41 16.63 0.64
CA VAL A 229 0.89 17.27 0.91
C VAL A 229 1.16 18.41 -0.08
N ASP A 230 0.53 18.38 -1.25
CA ASP A 230 0.66 19.42 -2.28
C ASP A 230 -0.16 20.67 -1.93
N ALA A 231 0.53 21.77 -1.61
CA ALA A 231 -0.08 23.04 -1.26
C ALA A 231 -0.97 23.64 -2.37
N ASN A 232 -0.82 23.19 -3.62
CA ASN A 232 -1.63 23.63 -4.75
C ASN A 232 -2.91 22.81 -4.93
N LEU A 233 -3.11 21.72 -4.17
CA LEU A 233 -4.34 20.94 -4.22
C LEU A 233 -5.56 21.77 -3.80
N SER A 234 -6.53 21.90 -4.70
CA SER A 234 -7.75 22.64 -4.39
C SER A 234 -8.63 21.88 -3.40
N LEU A 235 -9.32 22.64 -2.54
CA LEU A 235 -10.29 22.07 -1.61
C LEU A 235 -11.43 21.34 -2.33
N SER A 236 -11.85 21.86 -3.49
CA SER A 236 -12.91 21.29 -4.30
C SER A 236 -12.56 19.88 -4.79
N GLU A 237 -11.35 19.68 -5.31
CA GLU A 237 -10.87 18.37 -5.76
C GLU A 237 -10.77 17.38 -4.60
N PHE A 238 -10.21 17.83 -3.47
CA PHE A 238 -10.11 17.01 -2.26
C PHE A 238 -11.48 16.52 -1.79
N VAL A 239 -12.44 17.43 -1.62
CA VAL A 239 -13.80 17.12 -1.17
C VAL A 239 -14.53 16.25 -2.19
N THR A 240 -14.37 16.54 -3.48
CA THR A 240 -14.98 15.76 -4.56
C THR A 240 -14.48 14.32 -4.53
N LEU A 241 -13.16 14.10 -4.45
CA LEU A 241 -12.60 12.76 -4.42
C LEU A 241 -13.00 11.99 -3.15
N ALA A 242 -12.96 12.63 -1.98
CA ALA A 242 -13.37 12.02 -0.72
C ALA A 242 -14.86 11.59 -0.72
N GLY A 243 -15.70 12.36 -1.40
CA GLY A 243 -17.16 12.15 -1.50
C GLY A 243 -17.63 11.25 -2.65
N VAL A 244 -16.75 10.80 -3.55
CA VAL A 244 -17.15 9.90 -4.66
C VAL A 244 -17.59 8.53 -4.15
N LEU A 245 -16.99 8.06 -3.06
CA LEU A 245 -17.28 6.74 -2.49
C LEU A 245 -18.50 6.78 -1.57
N PRO A 246 -19.37 5.75 -1.62
CA PRO A 246 -20.53 5.68 -0.74
C PRO A 246 -20.10 5.47 0.72
N SER A 247 -20.94 5.89 1.66
CA SER A 247 -20.62 5.87 3.10
C SER A 247 -20.29 4.47 3.63
N HIS A 248 -20.88 3.41 3.09
CA HIS A 248 -20.64 2.03 3.52
C HIS A 248 -19.33 1.42 2.97
N ALA A 249 -18.66 2.09 2.01
CA ALA A 249 -17.36 1.64 1.49
C ALA A 249 -16.26 1.69 2.55
N ARG A 250 -16.38 2.61 3.51
CA ARG A 250 -15.46 2.76 4.64
C ARG A 250 -16.02 2.06 5.87
N ALA A 251 -15.31 1.02 6.32
CA ALA A 251 -15.53 0.40 7.63
C ALA A 251 -15.01 1.31 8.76
N THR A 252 -13.87 1.95 8.51
CA THR A 252 -13.19 2.89 9.41
C THR A 252 -12.83 4.15 8.65
N ASP A 253 -12.96 5.31 9.31
CA ASP A 253 -12.67 6.61 8.67
C ASP A 253 -11.25 7.14 9.02
N ASP A 254 -10.41 6.33 9.64
CA ASP A 254 -9.04 6.70 10.06
C ASP A 254 -8.17 7.20 8.89
N GLY A 255 -8.27 6.55 7.73
CA GLY A 255 -7.54 6.94 6.53
C GLY A 255 -7.98 8.31 6.02
N LEU A 256 -9.30 8.53 5.96
CA LEU A 256 -9.89 9.82 5.60
C LEU A 256 -9.54 10.91 6.61
N TYR A 257 -9.57 10.61 7.91
CA TYR A 257 -9.12 11.52 8.96
C TYR A 257 -7.66 11.92 8.76
N ARG A 258 -6.77 10.96 8.49
CA ARG A 258 -5.36 11.22 8.22
C ARG A 258 -5.18 12.13 7.00
N ALA A 259 -5.91 11.88 5.92
CA ALA A 259 -5.85 12.72 4.72
C ALA A 259 -6.31 14.17 4.99
N ILE A 260 -7.42 14.34 5.72
CA ILE A 260 -7.92 15.66 6.12
C ILE A 260 -6.92 16.35 7.05
N ASP A 261 -6.34 15.61 7.99
CA ASP A 261 -5.32 16.15 8.89
C ASP A 261 -4.08 16.62 8.11
N THR A 262 -3.59 15.85 7.15
CA THR A 262 -2.49 16.27 6.27
C THR A 262 -2.86 17.52 5.47
N TYR A 263 -4.07 17.58 4.91
CA TYR A 263 -4.54 18.74 4.15
C TYR A 263 -4.57 20.01 5.01
N LEU A 264 -5.13 19.93 6.22
CA LEU A 264 -5.15 21.07 7.15
C LEU A 264 -3.75 21.48 7.62
N LYS A 265 -2.76 20.59 7.55
CA LYS A 265 -1.34 20.84 7.87
C LYS A 265 -0.68 21.63 6.74
N ALA A 266 -0.87 21.18 5.49
CA ALA A 266 -0.25 21.80 4.31
C ALA A 266 -0.92 23.11 3.87
N HIS A 267 -2.24 23.26 4.12
CA HIS A 267 -3.02 24.40 3.67
C HIS A 267 -3.44 25.32 4.84
N SER A 268 -2.53 26.19 5.27
CA SER A 268 -2.76 27.11 6.39
C SER A 268 -3.82 28.20 6.11
N ASN A 269 -4.08 28.48 4.83
CA ASN A 269 -5.04 29.46 4.34
C ASN A 269 -6.52 29.01 4.38
N VAL A 270 -6.79 27.75 4.74
CA VAL A 270 -8.15 27.21 4.82
C VAL A 270 -8.97 27.94 5.90
N SER A 271 -10.10 28.51 5.50
CA SER A 271 -11.02 29.26 6.35
C SER A 271 -11.74 28.36 7.37
N LYS A 272 -12.26 28.97 8.44
CA LYS A 272 -13.01 28.24 9.48
C LYS A 272 -14.20 27.45 8.90
N GLN A 273 -14.86 27.97 7.87
CA GLN A 273 -16.00 27.29 7.24
C GLN A 273 -15.56 26.09 6.41
N GLU A 274 -14.44 26.20 5.69
CA GLU A 274 -13.88 25.09 4.92
C GLU A 274 -13.38 23.97 5.83
N ARG A 275 -12.74 24.30 6.97
CA ARG A 275 -12.38 23.30 8.00
C ARG A 275 -13.62 22.58 8.51
N LYS A 276 -14.71 23.30 8.75
CA LYS A 276 -16.00 22.71 9.14
C LYS A 276 -16.55 21.80 8.03
N GLY A 277 -16.39 22.16 6.75
CA GLY A 277 -16.77 21.34 5.61
C GLY A 277 -16.00 20.01 5.57
N LEU A 278 -14.67 20.09 5.68
CA LEU A 278 -13.78 18.93 5.70
C LEU A 278 -14.11 17.98 6.85
N CYS A 279 -14.23 18.48 8.08
CA CYS A 279 -14.52 17.63 9.23
C CYS A 279 -15.90 16.94 9.17
N ARG A 280 -16.86 17.44 8.37
CA ARG A 280 -18.15 16.77 8.16
C ARG A 280 -18.07 15.53 7.29
N LEU A 281 -16.99 15.36 6.53
CA LEU A 281 -16.77 14.16 5.72
C LEU A 281 -16.48 12.92 6.59
N ILE A 282 -16.10 13.13 7.85
CA ILE A 282 -15.71 12.07 8.79
C ILE A 282 -16.93 11.64 9.62
N ASP A 283 -17.27 10.36 9.58
CA ASP A 283 -18.15 9.75 10.58
C ASP A 283 -17.34 9.40 11.83
N CYS A 284 -17.45 10.24 12.86
CA CYS A 284 -16.73 10.05 14.13
C CYS A 284 -16.99 8.67 14.78
N ARG A 285 -18.15 8.05 14.49
CA ARG A 285 -18.48 6.71 15.00
C ARG A 285 -17.62 5.61 14.40
N LYS A 286 -17.01 5.86 13.23
CA LYS A 286 -16.14 4.94 12.49
C LYS A 286 -14.65 5.17 12.75
N LEU A 287 -14.30 6.15 13.58
CA LEU A 287 -12.93 6.33 14.00
C LEU A 287 -12.54 5.24 15.01
N THR A 288 -11.31 4.76 14.94
CA THR A 288 -10.74 3.93 16.00
C THR A 288 -10.45 4.77 17.25
N GLN A 289 -10.18 4.11 18.38
CA GLN A 289 -9.85 4.79 19.64
C GLN A 289 -8.60 5.67 19.48
N GLU A 290 -7.58 5.19 18.79
CA GLU A 290 -6.33 5.94 18.54
C GLU A 290 -6.59 7.17 17.66
N ALA A 291 -7.32 7.00 16.55
CA ALA A 291 -7.69 8.12 15.68
C ALA A 291 -8.58 9.15 16.40
N SER A 292 -9.50 8.68 17.26
CA SER A 292 -10.36 9.55 18.08
C SER A 292 -9.57 10.35 19.10
N LEU A 293 -8.58 9.74 19.76
CA LEU A 293 -7.69 10.43 20.69
C LEU A 293 -6.89 11.53 19.98
N HIS A 294 -6.29 11.21 18.83
CA HIS A 294 -5.54 12.19 18.04
C HIS A 294 -6.47 13.31 17.54
N ALA A 295 -7.69 12.98 17.09
CA ALA A 295 -8.69 13.96 16.67
C ALA A 295 -9.13 14.88 17.81
N ALA A 296 -9.27 14.37 19.04
CA ALA A 296 -9.65 15.16 20.19
C ALA A 296 -8.58 16.18 20.62
N GLN A 297 -7.31 15.88 20.35
CA GLN A 297 -6.16 16.74 20.67
C GLN A 297 -5.75 17.66 19.50
N ASN A 298 -6.41 17.54 18.35
CA ASN A 298 -6.01 18.28 17.15
C ASN A 298 -6.52 19.72 17.16
N GLU A 299 -5.61 20.68 17.35
CA GLU A 299 -5.94 22.11 17.38
C GLU A 299 -6.50 22.67 16.06
N ARG A 300 -6.29 21.98 14.94
CA ARG A 300 -6.81 22.39 13.63
C ARG A 300 -8.28 22.02 13.44
N PHE A 301 -8.83 21.13 14.28
CA PHE A 301 -10.22 20.73 14.23
C PHE A 301 -11.12 21.78 14.89
N PRO A 302 -12.29 22.10 14.31
CA PRO A 302 -13.28 22.92 14.99
C PRO A 302 -13.75 22.26 16.30
N VAL A 303 -13.94 23.05 17.36
CA VAL A 303 -14.39 22.58 18.69
C VAL A 303 -15.62 21.66 18.58
N ARG A 304 -16.57 21.98 17.70
CA ARG A 304 -17.77 21.15 17.48
C ARG A 304 -17.43 19.75 16.96
N ALA A 305 -16.42 19.61 16.10
CA ALA A 305 -15.99 18.31 15.60
C ALA A 305 -15.31 17.50 16.73
N VAL A 306 -14.48 18.14 17.55
CA VAL A 306 -13.87 17.52 18.74
C VAL A 306 -14.93 16.99 19.71
N ILE A 307 -15.97 17.79 20.00
CA ILE A 307 -17.09 17.34 20.85
C ILE A 307 -17.80 16.12 20.25
N GLN A 308 -18.01 16.08 18.92
CA GLN A 308 -18.62 14.93 18.25
C GLN A 308 -17.76 13.66 18.37
N VAL A 309 -16.44 13.79 18.25
CA VAL A 309 -15.50 12.68 18.46
C VAL A 309 -15.62 12.16 19.90
N LEU A 310 -15.53 13.04 20.89
CA LEU A 310 -15.62 12.66 22.31
C LEU A 310 -16.96 12.00 22.66
N LEU A 311 -18.07 12.54 22.16
CA LEU A 311 -19.40 11.96 22.36
C LEU A 311 -19.50 10.57 21.70
N SER A 312 -18.92 10.39 20.51
CA SER A 312 -18.92 9.10 19.84
C SER A 312 -18.14 8.04 20.63
N GLU A 313 -16.98 8.38 21.20
CA GLU A 313 -16.22 7.49 22.08
C GLU A 313 -17.00 7.17 23.37
N GLN A 314 -17.64 8.15 23.98
CA GLN A 314 -18.49 7.91 25.16
C GLN A 314 -19.62 6.93 24.86
N THR A 315 -20.26 7.02 23.69
CA THR A 315 -21.31 6.06 23.29
C THR A 315 -20.76 4.65 23.04
N LYS A 316 -19.54 4.51 22.48
CA LYS A 316 -18.90 3.20 22.29
C LYS A 316 -18.58 2.54 23.63
N LEU A 317 -18.02 3.30 24.58
CA LEU A 317 -17.73 2.82 25.93
C LEU A 317 -19.01 2.43 26.70
N ASN A 318 -20.06 3.25 26.61
CA ASN A 318 -21.34 2.92 27.24
C ASN A 318 -21.97 1.65 26.66
N ARG A 319 -21.84 1.41 25.34
CA ARG A 319 -22.29 0.15 24.72
C ARG A 319 -21.46 -1.03 25.20
N HIS A 320 -20.14 -0.89 25.28
CA HIS A 320 -19.27 -1.93 25.80
C HIS A 320 -19.61 -2.27 27.26
N ASN A 321 -19.79 -1.26 28.10
CA ASN A 321 -20.22 -1.42 29.49
C ASN A 321 -21.60 -2.08 29.59
N ASN A 322 -22.61 -1.62 28.84
CA ASN A 322 -23.94 -2.24 28.87
C ASN A 322 -23.92 -3.69 28.36
N HIS A 323 -23.15 -3.99 27.32
CA HIS A 323 -23.04 -5.36 26.80
C HIS A 323 -22.30 -6.29 27.77
N GLN A 324 -21.35 -5.76 28.55
CA GLN A 324 -20.72 -6.47 29.66
C GLN A 324 -21.70 -6.73 30.83
N MET A 325 -22.63 -5.80 31.09
CA MET A 325 -23.67 -5.99 32.11
C MET A 325 -24.75 -7.00 31.68
N ASP A 326 -25.05 -7.12 30.38
CA ASP A 326 -26.01 -8.11 29.86
C ASP A 326 -25.46 -9.55 29.92
N TRP A 327 -24.14 -9.77 29.83
CA TRP A 327 -23.55 -11.11 30.01
C TRP A 327 -23.58 -11.57 31.49
N SER A 328 -23.56 -10.62 32.43
CA SER A 328 -23.69 -10.89 33.87
C SER A 328 -25.14 -10.80 34.39
N GLY A 329 -26.12 -10.65 33.49
CA GLY A 329 -27.51 -10.30 33.81
C GLY A 329 -28.51 -11.46 33.76
N SER A 330 -28.12 -12.71 34.03
CA SER A 330 -29.09 -13.73 34.46
C SER A 330 -29.08 -13.79 35.99
N ILE A 331 -29.87 -12.93 36.62
CA ILE A 331 -30.55 -13.09 37.92
C ILE A 331 -31.23 -11.75 38.22
N MET A 332 -32.57 -11.77 38.36
CA MET A 332 -33.48 -10.68 38.78
C MET A 332 -34.12 -9.83 37.66
N SER A 333 -35.00 -10.45 36.87
CA SER A 333 -36.04 -9.77 36.09
C SER A 333 -37.40 -9.83 36.79
N ILE A 334 -37.51 -9.23 37.99
CA ILE A 334 -38.79 -8.92 38.67
C ILE A 334 -38.53 -7.55 39.32
N THR A 335 -38.85 -6.40 38.71
CA THR A 335 -40.21 -5.88 38.51
C THR A 335 -40.22 -4.79 37.42
N ARG A 336 -41.19 -4.86 36.49
CA ARG A 336 -41.65 -3.75 35.64
C ARG A 336 -42.90 -3.15 36.31
N SER A 337 -42.89 -1.87 36.74
CA SER A 337 -43.46 -0.68 36.04
C SER A 337 -44.82 -0.25 36.66
N PRO A 338 -45.43 0.91 36.31
CA PRO A 338 -44.95 2.29 36.01
C PRO A 338 -45.65 3.33 36.95
N THR A 339 -45.38 4.66 36.94
CA THR A 339 -46.25 5.69 36.30
C THR A 339 -45.80 7.13 36.68
N ASN A 340 -45.71 7.99 35.67
CA ASN A 340 -45.83 9.47 35.55
C ASN A 340 -44.92 10.49 36.27
N GLY A 341 -44.30 11.37 35.46
CA GLY A 341 -43.81 12.70 35.84
C GLY A 341 -43.07 13.41 34.70
N PHE A 342 -43.55 14.58 34.31
CA PHE A 342 -43.07 15.46 33.23
C PHE A 342 -41.62 15.96 33.37
N GLY A 343 -40.96 16.24 32.24
CA GLY A 343 -40.08 17.40 32.08
C GLY A 343 -38.55 17.17 32.18
N LEU A 344 -37.85 17.66 31.14
CA LEU A 344 -36.42 17.91 30.99
C LEU A 344 -35.46 16.71 30.80
N GLU A 345 -34.75 16.77 29.67
CA GLU A 345 -33.34 16.39 29.44
C GLU A 345 -32.71 15.51 30.53
N ALA A 346 -32.81 14.20 30.37
CA ALA A 346 -31.95 13.26 31.07
C ALA A 346 -30.76 12.92 30.19
N VAL A 347 -29.71 13.74 30.28
CA VAL A 347 -28.34 13.23 30.12
C VAL A 347 -28.23 12.00 31.02
N PRO A 348 -27.85 10.81 30.52
CA PRO A 348 -27.54 9.70 31.40
C PRO A 348 -26.21 10.03 32.07
N THR A 349 -26.30 10.75 33.19
CA THR A 349 -25.19 10.97 34.11
C THR A 349 -24.60 9.61 34.42
N ALA A 350 -23.30 9.46 34.14
CA ALA A 350 -22.52 8.29 34.50
C ALA A 350 -22.85 7.92 35.95
N ARG A 351 -23.52 6.78 36.16
CA ARG A 351 -23.70 6.26 37.52
C ARG A 351 -22.30 5.99 38.05
N CYS A 352 -21.89 6.72 39.07
CA CYS A 352 -20.75 6.32 39.89
C CYS A 352 -21.01 4.90 40.37
N LEU A 353 -20.11 3.98 40.02
CA LEU A 353 -20.19 2.60 40.48
C LEU A 353 -20.22 2.61 42.02
N SER A 354 -21.15 1.85 42.58
CA SER A 354 -21.23 1.67 44.03
C SER A 354 -19.91 1.11 44.55
N LYS A 355 -19.51 1.46 45.78
CA LYS A 355 -18.31 0.92 46.43
C LYS A 355 -18.30 -0.63 46.44
N ARG A 356 -19.48 -1.25 46.42
CA ARG A 356 -19.65 -2.71 46.28
C ARG A 356 -19.28 -3.20 44.88
N GLU A 357 -19.68 -2.51 43.82
CA GLU A 357 -19.40 -2.86 42.43
C GLU A 357 -17.92 -2.69 42.09
N MET A 358 -17.31 -1.60 42.56
CA MET A 358 -15.86 -1.38 42.43
C MET A 358 -15.06 -2.50 43.12
N ASN A 359 -15.50 -2.94 44.30
CA ASN A 359 -14.87 -4.06 44.98
C ASN A 359 -14.99 -5.34 44.13
N ILE A 360 -16.18 -5.66 43.60
CA ILE A 360 -16.41 -6.85 42.76
C ILE A 360 -15.47 -6.88 41.55
N GLN A 361 -15.36 -5.75 40.82
CA GLN A 361 -14.44 -5.64 39.69
C GLN A 361 -12.97 -5.80 40.11
N GLN A 362 -12.57 -5.25 41.26
CA GLN A 362 -11.21 -5.46 41.77
C GLN A 362 -10.91 -6.92 42.12
N MET A 363 -11.90 -7.68 42.61
CA MET A 363 -11.72 -9.12 42.87
C MET A 363 -11.59 -9.90 41.56
N GLU A 364 -12.39 -9.54 40.56
CA GLU A 364 -12.35 -10.18 39.24
C GLU A 364 -11.03 -9.89 38.51
N ILE A 365 -10.52 -8.65 38.58
CA ILE A 365 -9.20 -8.29 38.05
C ILE A 365 -8.09 -9.07 38.77
N LYS A 366 -8.17 -9.24 40.09
CA LYS A 366 -7.20 -10.06 40.84
C LYS A 366 -7.23 -11.52 40.39
N LYS A 367 -8.42 -12.10 40.26
CA LYS A 367 -8.61 -13.47 39.77
C LYS A 367 -8.08 -13.64 38.34
N LEU A 368 -8.38 -12.70 37.45
CA LEU A 368 -7.87 -12.70 36.06
C LEU A 368 -6.35 -12.62 36.02
N LYS A 369 -5.72 -11.80 36.88
CA LYS A 369 -4.25 -11.74 37.00
C LYS A 369 -3.66 -13.07 37.46
N GLU A 370 -4.29 -13.74 38.42
CA GLU A 370 -3.88 -15.07 38.87
C GLU A 370 -4.04 -16.12 37.76
N ASP A 371 -5.14 -16.07 37.01
CA ASP A 371 -5.39 -16.97 35.88
C ASP A 371 -4.38 -16.76 34.74
N VAL A 372 -4.00 -15.51 34.44
CA VAL A 372 -2.95 -15.18 33.46
C VAL A 372 -1.60 -15.69 33.91
N HIS A 373 -1.22 -15.49 35.18
CA HIS A 373 0.02 -16.05 35.72
C HIS A 373 0.06 -17.58 35.65
N ARG A 374 -1.07 -18.24 35.94
CA ARG A 374 -1.20 -19.70 35.83
C ARG A 374 -1.04 -20.17 34.38
N LEU A 375 -1.70 -19.50 33.44
CA LEU A 375 -1.58 -19.79 32.01
C LEU A 375 -0.15 -19.59 31.50
N GLN A 376 0.52 -18.52 31.93
CA GLN A 376 1.91 -18.24 31.57
C GLN A 376 2.85 -19.34 32.09
N SER A 377 2.62 -19.83 33.31
CA SER A 377 3.35 -20.98 33.86
C SER A 377 3.11 -22.27 33.05
N GLN A 378 1.87 -22.51 32.60
CA GLN A 378 1.55 -23.66 31.73
C GLN A 378 2.22 -23.53 30.36
N CYS A 379 2.21 -22.35 29.75
CA CYS A 379 2.90 -22.10 28.49
C CYS A 379 4.41 -22.34 28.62
N ASN A 380 5.04 -21.85 29.68
CA ASN A 380 6.47 -22.09 29.95
C ASN A 380 6.77 -23.58 30.15
N THR A 381 5.89 -24.29 30.88
CA THR A 381 6.03 -25.74 31.09
C THR A 381 5.92 -26.51 29.76
N MET A 382 4.96 -26.12 28.91
CA MET A 382 4.75 -26.73 27.60
C MET A 382 5.90 -26.42 26.64
N GLN A 383 6.48 -25.22 26.70
CA GLN A 383 7.67 -24.84 25.94
C GLN A 383 8.87 -25.71 26.31
N VAL A 384 9.13 -25.92 27.60
CA VAL A 384 10.19 -26.82 28.08
C VAL A 384 9.94 -28.27 27.67
N GLN A 385 8.68 -28.73 27.68
CA GLN A 385 8.34 -30.06 27.17
C GLN A 385 8.58 -30.18 25.66
N MET A 386 8.30 -29.14 24.89
CA MET A 386 8.54 -29.10 23.44
C MET A 386 10.03 -29.15 23.13
N GLU A 387 10.85 -28.39 23.84
CA GLU A 387 12.32 -28.43 23.72
C GLU A 387 12.87 -29.83 24.04
N ARG A 388 12.41 -30.47 25.12
CA ARG A 388 12.77 -31.86 25.47
C ARG A 388 12.32 -32.89 24.42
N MET A 389 11.18 -32.68 23.77
CA MET A 389 10.74 -33.56 22.67
C MET A 389 11.56 -33.35 21.39
N VAL A 390 12.01 -32.14 21.11
CA VAL A 390 12.90 -31.82 19.99
C VAL A 390 14.29 -32.43 20.20
N GLU A 391 14.82 -32.40 21.41
CA GLU A 391 16.08 -33.07 21.76
C GLU A 391 15.99 -34.60 21.65
N LYS A 392 14.88 -35.20 22.09
CA LYS A 392 14.62 -36.64 21.93
C LYS A 392 14.50 -37.07 20.46
N LYS A 393 13.92 -36.22 19.59
CA LYS A 393 13.90 -36.46 18.13
C LYS A 393 15.27 -36.33 17.48
N LYS A 394 16.17 -35.49 18.02
CA LYS A 394 17.58 -35.41 17.59
C LYS A 394 18.37 -36.69 17.92
N GLY A 395 18.01 -37.41 18.99
CA GLY A 395 18.60 -38.70 19.36
C GLY A 395 18.17 -39.88 18.47
N PHE A 396 16.94 -39.87 17.94
CA PHE A 396 16.43 -40.91 17.05
C PHE A 396 16.97 -40.83 15.60
N PHE A 397 17.46 -39.66 15.17
CA PHE A 397 18.06 -39.47 13.84
C PHE A 397 19.54 -39.93 13.73
N LYS A 398 20.12 -40.50 14.79
CA LYS A 398 21.48 -41.09 14.78
C LYS A 398 21.53 -42.61 14.59
N TRP A 399 20.40 -43.32 14.48
CA TRP A 399 20.37 -44.76 14.20
C TRP A 399 20.41 -45.10 12.70
N SER A 400 19.99 -44.22 11.78
CA SER A 400 19.88 -44.58 10.35
C SER A 400 21.22 -44.64 9.58
N LYS A 401 22.37 -44.47 10.24
CA LYS A 401 23.70 -44.47 9.59
C LYS A 401 24.51 -45.76 9.77
N ARG A 402 23.89 -46.89 10.15
CA ARG A 402 24.59 -48.19 10.31
C ARG A 402 24.03 -49.40 9.54
N PHE A 403 23.30 -49.18 8.44
CA PHE A 403 23.04 -50.23 7.44
C PHE A 403 23.05 -49.66 6.02
N SER A 404 24.24 -49.53 5.43
CA SER A 404 24.48 -49.58 3.96
C SER A 404 25.99 -49.62 3.67
N VAL A 405 26.49 -50.84 3.62
CA VAL A 405 27.78 -51.36 3.13
C VAL A 405 27.30 -52.64 2.42
N ASN A 406 27.28 -52.86 1.10
CA ASN A 406 28.17 -52.62 -0.06
C ASN A 406 27.30 -52.38 -1.32
N GLY A 407 27.76 -51.82 -2.45
CA GLY A 407 29.10 -51.45 -2.90
C GLY A 407 29.09 -50.93 -4.35
N PHE A 408 30.31 -50.60 -4.84
CA PHE A 408 30.71 -50.23 -6.22
C PHE A 408 30.18 -48.89 -6.77
N GLY A 409 30.99 -47.95 -7.29
CA GLY A 409 32.42 -47.88 -7.53
C GLY A 409 32.85 -46.46 -7.95
N LYS A 410 34.05 -46.08 -7.51
CA LYS A 410 35.14 -45.29 -8.16
C LYS A 410 34.85 -43.99 -8.95
N GLY A 411 35.59 -42.93 -8.54
CA GLY A 411 36.06 -41.78 -9.34
C GLY A 411 35.39 -40.46 -8.95
N ASP A 412 36.03 -39.30 -8.80
CA ASP A 412 37.42 -38.84 -8.81
C ASP A 412 37.44 -37.45 -8.14
N ALA A 413 38.63 -36.93 -7.87
CA ALA A 413 39.02 -35.82 -7.01
C ALA A 413 38.37 -34.43 -7.22
N GLY A 414 38.48 -33.58 -6.18
CA GLY A 414 38.46 -32.11 -6.33
C GLY A 414 37.97 -31.32 -5.12
N VAL A 415 38.81 -31.17 -4.08
CA VAL A 415 38.64 -30.20 -2.97
C VAL A 415 39.48 -28.96 -3.26
N VAL A 416 38.92 -27.76 -3.08
CA VAL A 416 39.66 -26.50 -2.85
C VAL A 416 38.87 -25.56 -1.92
N VAL A 417 39.46 -25.33 -0.72
CA VAL A 417 39.64 -24.06 0.02
C VAL A 417 38.39 -23.36 0.61
N GLU A 418 38.39 -22.71 1.78
CA GLU A 418 39.21 -22.59 3.01
C GLU A 418 38.52 -21.42 3.76
N ARG A 419 38.32 -21.51 5.08
CA ARG A 419 38.36 -20.30 5.92
C ARG A 419 38.65 -20.64 7.38
N ARG A 420 39.89 -20.33 7.79
CA ARG A 420 40.32 -19.96 9.15
C ARG A 420 39.31 -18.98 9.79
N GLY A 421 39.02 -18.96 11.09
CA GLY A 421 39.69 -19.56 12.24
C GLY A 421 40.35 -18.49 13.12
N GLY A 422 39.82 -18.32 14.35
CA GLY A 422 40.43 -17.61 15.49
C GLY A 422 39.54 -16.47 16.01
N GLY A 423 39.19 -16.35 17.30
CA GLY A 423 39.47 -17.07 18.55
C GLY A 423 38.78 -16.28 19.68
N GLY A 424 38.08 -16.93 20.62
CA GLY A 424 38.50 -17.10 22.03
C GLY A 424 37.94 -15.99 22.95
N GLU A 425 36.88 -16.25 23.75
CA GLU A 425 36.91 -16.59 25.21
C GLU A 425 37.10 -15.32 26.09
N GLU A 426 36.44 -15.04 27.23
CA GLU A 426 35.70 -15.80 28.25
C GLU A 426 35.08 -14.83 29.31
N GLY A 427 34.16 -15.33 30.16
CA GLY A 427 33.81 -14.82 31.53
C GLY A 427 32.42 -14.17 31.67
N GLU A 428 31.36 -14.84 32.17
CA GLU A 428 30.97 -15.08 33.60
C GLU A 428 30.78 -13.76 34.40
N ASP A 429 29.77 -13.48 35.23
CA ASP A 429 28.62 -14.20 35.80
C ASP A 429 27.73 -13.16 36.57
N GLY A 430 26.49 -13.51 36.94
CA GLY A 430 25.88 -13.04 38.20
C GLY A 430 24.63 -12.13 38.16
N ASP A 431 23.46 -12.74 38.41
CA ASP A 431 22.19 -12.13 38.85
C ASP A 431 22.28 -11.52 40.27
N HIS A 432 21.55 -10.42 40.53
CA HIS A 432 20.63 -10.30 41.68
C HIS A 432 19.80 -8.99 41.64
N VAL A 433 18.52 -9.14 42.02
CA VAL A 433 17.49 -8.11 42.18
C VAL A 433 17.30 -7.84 43.68
N GLU A 434 17.21 -6.58 44.14
CA GLU A 434 16.14 -6.13 45.06
C GLU A 434 16.08 -4.61 45.36
N PHE A 435 14.89 -4.27 45.87
CA PHE A 435 14.18 -3.01 46.10
C PHE A 435 14.72 -2.09 47.23
N GLY A 436 14.41 -0.78 47.14
CA GLY A 436 14.05 0.02 48.34
C GLY A 436 14.55 1.48 48.44
N GLY A 437 13.61 2.43 48.54
CA GLY A 437 13.66 3.47 49.59
C GLY A 437 14.30 4.85 49.32
N ARG A 438 13.48 5.82 48.89
CA ARG A 438 13.28 7.20 49.41
C ARG A 438 14.46 7.96 50.11
N GLN A 439 14.79 9.15 49.58
CA GLN A 439 14.91 10.49 50.24
C GLN A 439 16.08 11.34 49.70
N THR A 440 15.75 12.60 49.34
CA THR A 440 16.67 13.75 49.15
C THR A 440 17.34 14.19 50.47
N PRO A 441 18.50 14.86 50.40
CA PRO A 441 18.49 16.30 50.70
C PRO A 441 19.39 17.16 49.78
N ALA A 442 19.18 18.46 49.91
CA ALA A 442 19.72 19.57 49.12
C ALA A 442 21.10 20.08 49.61
N THR A 443 21.55 21.19 48.98
CA THR A 443 22.67 22.13 49.28
C THR A 443 24.04 21.72 48.72
N THR A 444 24.89 22.55 48.11
CA THR A 444 25.01 24.02 47.91
C THR A 444 26.20 24.26 46.95
N SER A 445 26.15 25.29 46.09
CA SER A 445 27.14 26.39 46.05
C SER A 445 27.19 27.08 44.67
N ASP A 446 26.75 28.35 44.69
CA ASP A 446 27.02 29.40 43.73
C ASP A 446 28.50 29.57 43.36
N MET A 447 28.77 29.98 42.12
CA MET A 447 29.72 31.07 41.84
C MET A 447 29.22 31.93 40.67
N LYS A 448 28.96 33.21 41.00
CA LYS A 448 28.56 34.31 40.13
C LYS A 448 29.60 35.42 40.29
N THR A 449 30.02 36.05 39.21
CA THR A 449 30.52 37.45 39.10
C THR A 449 31.06 37.66 37.67
N ARG A 450 31.03 38.82 37.00
CA ARG A 450 30.39 40.15 37.07
C ARG A 450 30.70 40.78 35.68
N LEU A 451 29.72 41.27 34.92
CA LEU A 451 29.40 42.70 34.75
C LEU A 451 30.56 43.62 34.35
N VAL A 452 30.48 44.26 33.16
CA VAL A 452 30.55 45.73 33.01
C VAL A 452 29.73 46.21 31.78
N ASN A 453 28.88 47.21 32.03
CA ASN A 453 28.16 48.09 31.09
C ASN A 453 29.10 48.91 30.19
N VAL A 454 28.62 49.43 29.04
CA VAL A 454 28.52 50.88 28.76
C VAL A 454 27.59 51.13 27.56
N LYS A 455 26.72 52.12 27.75
CA LYS A 455 25.70 52.68 26.87
C LYS A 455 26.29 53.87 26.09
N GLY A 456 25.97 54.05 24.81
CA GLY A 456 26.15 55.36 24.16
C GLY A 456 26.05 55.44 22.63
N ARG A 457 25.03 56.20 22.18
CA ARG A 457 24.96 57.07 20.99
C ARG A 457 24.59 56.48 19.60
N THR A 458 23.35 56.78 19.18
CA THR A 458 22.92 57.09 17.80
C THR A 458 23.36 58.52 17.40
N PRO A 459 23.14 59.06 16.16
CA PRO A 459 22.53 58.52 14.92
C PRO A 459 23.34 58.82 13.62
N ASN A 460 22.89 58.34 12.45
CA ASN A 460 22.66 59.20 11.27
C ASN A 460 21.90 58.47 10.13
N LYS A 461 20.88 59.15 9.60
CA LYS A 461 20.07 58.84 8.40
C LYS A 461 20.69 59.55 7.20
N TRP A 462 20.77 58.95 6.00
CA TRP A 462 20.65 59.67 4.71
C TRP A 462 20.01 58.78 3.61
N ARG A 463 18.84 59.25 3.12
CA ARG A 463 18.18 59.23 1.78
C ARG A 463 18.61 58.18 0.72
N LYS A 464 17.70 57.41 0.08
CA LYS A 464 16.70 57.74 -0.99
C LYS A 464 17.26 58.42 -2.26
N SER A 465 17.23 57.69 -3.39
CA SER A 465 16.59 58.04 -4.70
C SER A 465 16.95 56.95 -5.73
N MET A 466 15.98 56.20 -6.27
CA MET A 466 15.24 56.43 -7.53
C MET A 466 16.11 56.43 -8.80
N SER A 467 15.95 55.43 -9.65
CA SER A 467 14.99 55.45 -10.78
C SER A 467 14.60 54.03 -11.15
#